data_AF-A0A7L4HYN5-F1
#
_entry.id   AF-A0A7L4HYN5-F1
#
_cell.length_a   1.000
_cell.length_b   1.000
_cell.length_c   1.000
_cell.angle_alpha   90.00
_cell.angle_beta   90.00
_cell.angle_gamma   90.00
#
_symmetry.space_group_name_H-M   'P 1'
#
loop_
_entity.id
_entity.type
_entity.pdbx_description
1 polymer ?
#
loop_
_entity_poly.entity_id
_entity_poly.type
_entity_poly.pdbx_seq_one_letter_code
_entity_poly.pdbx_strand_id
1 'polypeptide(L)'
;QAKRRSWCRSSLKGTKRRKSLPPVHQDVTELSKSISLDLPEIDRLSMLLLSSFQFSAQKLEHILKQSDGFSPEAFKANVESVSEDLKRYMQKLKRDGTLKSCVEDPKGIQTRSLLSLRRFTAECQSWDQLLRRYQENADDASRQLEECERNRGRAEPRNYLQTSQAEVLGSKPNYRKILDDQGEVLSCMELVLDELQQAVKLLQAFSEDSQQYLRRLSEQLAARTFRQLENSPVRKLIAAPPRKTQPPDG
;
A
#
# COMPACT_ATOMS: atom_id res chain seq x y z
N GLN A 1 -8.72 -8.29 -50.53
CA GLN A 1 -7.87 -8.39 -49.31
C GLN A 1 -7.01 -9.64 -49.43
N ALA A 2 -5.72 -9.50 -49.78
CA ALA A 2 -4.82 -10.62 -50.02
C ALA A 2 -3.92 -10.87 -48.80
N LYS A 3 -4.13 -12.00 -48.10
CA LYS A 3 -3.35 -12.41 -46.93
C LYS A 3 -1.96 -12.90 -47.35
N ARG A 4 -0.91 -12.13 -47.02
CA ARG A 4 0.50 -12.56 -47.08
C ARG A 4 0.71 -13.78 -46.18
N ARG A 5 1.22 -14.87 -46.76
CA ARG A 5 1.74 -16.03 -46.00
C ARG A 5 3.23 -15.83 -45.78
N SER A 6 3.62 -15.52 -44.54
CA SER A 6 5.02 -15.47 -44.11
C SER A 6 5.62 -16.87 -44.10
N TRP A 7 6.73 -17.05 -44.81
CA TRP A 7 7.55 -18.26 -44.78
C TRP A 7 8.35 -18.31 -43.46
N CYS A 8 7.71 -18.79 -42.39
CA CYS A 8 8.42 -19.13 -41.16
C CYS A 8 9.04 -20.53 -41.29
N ARG A 9 10.37 -20.59 -41.12
CA ARG A 9 11.16 -21.83 -41.09
C ARG A 9 10.71 -22.70 -39.92
N SER A 10 10.16 -23.87 -40.21
CA SER A 10 9.83 -24.90 -39.23
C SER A 10 11.10 -25.49 -38.61
N SER A 11 11.21 -25.33 -37.30
CA SER A 11 12.28 -25.83 -36.43
C SER A 11 12.34 -27.35 -36.37
N LEU A 12 13.58 -27.85 -36.19
CA LEU A 12 13.99 -29.24 -36.08
C LEU A 12 13.39 -29.93 -34.84
N LYS A 13 12.33 -30.72 -35.01
CA LYS A 13 12.08 -31.91 -34.18
C LYS A 13 11.48 -32.99 -35.06
N GLY A 14 12.31 -33.94 -35.47
CA GLY A 14 11.92 -35.08 -36.28
C GLY A 14 13.11 -35.99 -36.53
N THR A 15 13.09 -37.16 -35.93
CA THR A 15 14.04 -38.28 -35.98
C THR A 15 14.08 -38.95 -37.35
N LYS A 16 14.36 -38.17 -38.40
CA LYS A 16 14.76 -38.67 -39.73
C LYS A 16 16.06 -37.97 -40.10
N ARG A 17 17.17 -38.71 -40.09
CA ARG A 17 18.46 -38.25 -40.61
C ARG A 17 18.21 -37.66 -41.99
N ARG A 18 18.32 -36.33 -42.13
CA ARG A 18 18.39 -35.70 -43.44
C ARG A 18 19.63 -36.32 -44.09
N LYS A 19 19.43 -37.07 -45.18
CA LYS A 19 20.55 -37.45 -46.04
C LYS A 19 21.13 -36.13 -46.52
N SER A 20 22.27 -35.74 -45.96
CA SER A 20 23.03 -34.59 -46.44
C SER A 20 23.27 -34.79 -47.93
N LEU A 21 23.26 -33.71 -48.71
CA LEU A 21 23.74 -33.76 -50.07
C LEU A 21 25.12 -34.45 -50.08
N PRO A 22 25.44 -35.26 -51.10
CA PRO A 22 26.78 -35.83 -51.24
C PRO A 22 27.79 -34.67 -51.13
N PRO A 23 28.90 -34.83 -50.36
CA PRO A 23 29.93 -33.81 -50.29
C PRO A 23 30.34 -33.40 -51.70
N VAL A 24 30.36 -32.10 -51.97
CA VAL A 24 30.64 -31.52 -53.30
C VAL A 24 32.02 -31.93 -53.82
N HIS A 25 32.89 -32.43 -52.94
CA HIS A 25 34.18 -33.03 -53.27
C HIS A 25 34.35 -34.35 -52.50
N GLN A 26 34.09 -35.48 -53.17
CA GLN A 26 34.28 -36.82 -52.58
C GLN A 26 35.75 -37.02 -52.17
N ASP A 27 36.69 -36.60 -53.03
CA ASP A 27 38.13 -36.69 -52.83
C ASP A 27 38.61 -36.03 -51.51
N VAL A 28 38.02 -34.88 -51.14
CA VAL A 28 38.37 -34.16 -49.90
C VAL A 28 37.82 -34.90 -48.67
N THR A 29 36.69 -35.58 -48.83
CA THR A 29 36.09 -36.36 -47.73
C THR A 29 36.89 -37.64 -47.47
N GLU A 30 37.52 -38.21 -48.50
CA GLU A 30 38.39 -39.39 -48.37
C GLU A 30 39.64 -39.12 -47.52
N LEU A 31 40.19 -37.90 -47.55
CA LEU A 31 41.33 -37.49 -46.71
C LEU A 31 41.05 -37.62 -45.21
N SER A 32 39.82 -37.32 -44.78
CA SER A 32 39.43 -37.48 -43.37
C SER A 32 39.16 -38.94 -42.98
N LYS A 33 38.82 -39.78 -43.96
CA LYS A 33 38.53 -41.21 -43.76
C LYS A 33 39.79 -42.06 -43.79
N SER A 34 40.83 -41.64 -44.50
CA SER A 34 42.12 -42.32 -44.57
C SER A 34 42.97 -42.16 -43.31
N ILE A 35 42.56 -41.27 -42.39
CA ILE A 35 43.22 -41.04 -41.11
C ILE A 35 42.67 -42.00 -40.06
N SER A 36 43.56 -42.75 -39.40
CA SER A 36 43.20 -43.70 -38.36
C SER A 36 42.42 -43.05 -37.22
N LEU A 37 41.34 -43.70 -36.80
CA LEU A 37 40.50 -43.26 -35.67
C LEU A 37 41.13 -43.58 -34.30
N ASP A 38 42.15 -44.45 -34.27
CA ASP A 38 42.83 -44.87 -33.05
C ASP A 38 43.79 -43.82 -32.49
N LEU A 39 44.02 -42.73 -33.22
CA LEU A 39 44.89 -41.63 -32.82
C LEU A 39 44.13 -40.57 -32.00
N PRO A 40 44.81 -39.87 -31.07
CA PRO A 40 44.24 -38.72 -30.37
C PRO A 40 43.71 -37.67 -31.36
N GLU A 41 42.61 -37.00 -31.00
CA GLU A 41 41.92 -36.05 -31.89
C GLU A 41 42.82 -34.89 -32.37
N ILE A 42 43.75 -34.45 -31.51
CA ILE A 42 44.77 -33.45 -31.84
C ILE A 42 45.76 -33.97 -32.89
N ASP A 43 46.16 -35.24 -32.78
CA ASP A 43 47.05 -35.89 -33.76
C ASP A 43 46.33 -36.14 -35.07
N ARG A 44 45.05 -36.49 -35.03
CA ARG A 44 44.18 -36.63 -36.20
C ARG A 44 44.02 -35.30 -36.94
N LEU A 45 43.79 -34.20 -36.22
CA LEU A 45 43.70 -32.85 -36.80
C LEU A 45 45.03 -32.44 -37.45
N SER A 46 46.16 -32.76 -36.81
CA SER A 46 47.48 -32.44 -37.35
C SER A 46 47.80 -33.23 -38.61
N MET A 47 47.47 -34.53 -38.64
CA MET A 47 47.62 -35.33 -39.85
C MET A 47 46.67 -34.87 -40.96
N LEU A 48 45.44 -34.48 -40.62
CA LEU A 48 44.49 -33.96 -41.59
C LEU A 48 45.00 -32.70 -42.28
N LEU A 49 45.61 -31.77 -41.54
CA LEU A 49 46.20 -30.56 -42.12
C LEU A 49 47.37 -30.88 -43.05
N LEU A 50 48.25 -31.81 -42.66
CA LEU A 50 49.38 -32.26 -43.48
C LEU A 50 48.91 -32.96 -44.77
N SER A 51 47.96 -33.89 -44.67
CA SER A 51 47.38 -34.58 -45.82
C SER A 51 46.61 -33.63 -46.73
N SER A 52 45.93 -32.63 -46.16
CA SER A 52 45.23 -31.59 -46.95
C SER A 52 46.21 -30.71 -47.73
N PHE A 53 47.35 -30.36 -47.14
CA PHE A 53 48.41 -29.64 -47.81
C PHE A 53 48.98 -30.45 -48.99
N GLN A 54 49.34 -31.72 -48.76
CA GLN A 54 49.86 -32.61 -49.79
C GLN A 54 48.87 -32.83 -50.94
N PHE A 55 47.59 -33.04 -50.62
CA PHE A 55 46.53 -33.17 -51.61
C PHE A 55 46.36 -31.90 -52.45
N SER A 56 46.42 -30.72 -51.80
CA SER A 56 46.34 -29.43 -52.50
C SER A 56 47.55 -29.20 -53.39
N ALA A 57 48.75 -29.57 -52.95
CA ALA A 57 49.97 -29.50 -53.73
C ALA A 57 49.92 -30.39 -54.97
N GLN A 58 49.42 -31.62 -54.85
CA GLN A 58 49.21 -32.53 -55.99
C GLN A 58 48.19 -31.98 -56.99
N LYS A 59 47.09 -31.42 -56.49
CA LYS A 59 46.08 -30.78 -57.35
C LYS A 59 46.64 -29.56 -58.09
N LEU A 60 47.47 -28.76 -57.41
CA LEU A 60 48.16 -27.63 -58.02
C LEU A 60 49.20 -28.09 -59.04
N GLU A 61 49.94 -29.17 -58.77
CA GLU A 61 50.90 -29.76 -59.71
C GLU A 61 50.23 -30.15 -61.03
N HIS A 62 49.05 -30.77 -60.97
CA HIS A 62 48.30 -31.17 -62.17
C HIS A 62 47.88 -29.96 -63.02
N ILE A 63 47.52 -28.84 -62.39
CA ILE A 63 47.13 -27.60 -63.09
C ILE A 63 48.37 -26.95 -63.72
N LEU A 64 49.48 -26.86 -62.99
CA LEU A 64 50.70 -26.19 -63.45
C LEU A 64 51.46 -26.95 -64.54
N LYS A 65 51.29 -28.28 -64.62
CA LYS A 65 51.81 -29.09 -65.74
C LYS A 65 51.30 -28.64 -67.12
N GLN A 66 50.20 -27.89 -67.17
CA GLN A 66 49.61 -27.37 -68.40
C GLN A 66 50.17 -25.99 -68.81
N SER A 67 51.08 -25.41 -68.03
CA SER A 67 51.66 -24.08 -68.25
C SER A 67 53.08 -24.13 -68.80
N ASP A 68 53.40 -23.23 -69.73
CA ASP A 68 54.73 -23.11 -70.31
C ASP A 68 55.73 -22.57 -69.26
N GLY A 69 56.84 -23.29 -69.06
CA GLY A 69 57.90 -22.91 -68.12
C GLY A 69 57.86 -23.59 -66.74
N PHE A 70 56.98 -24.57 -66.54
CA PHE A 70 56.92 -25.34 -65.27
C PHE A 70 58.03 -26.38 -65.18
N SER A 71 58.87 -26.28 -64.13
CA SER A 71 59.84 -27.31 -63.77
C SER A 71 59.29 -28.22 -62.65
N PRO A 72 58.92 -29.49 -62.96
CA PRO A 72 58.30 -30.39 -61.98
C PRO A 72 59.25 -30.75 -60.83
N GLU A 73 60.55 -30.79 -61.09
CA GLU A 73 61.57 -31.12 -60.09
C GLU A 73 61.73 -30.03 -59.04
N ALA A 74 61.77 -28.76 -59.46
CA ALA A 74 61.86 -27.62 -58.53
C ALA A 74 60.57 -27.48 -57.71
N PHE A 75 59.40 -27.73 -58.32
CA PHE A 75 58.13 -27.73 -57.61
C PHE A 75 58.08 -28.82 -56.54
N LYS A 76 58.48 -30.06 -56.85
CA LYS A 76 58.53 -31.15 -55.88
C LYS A 76 59.48 -30.84 -54.72
N ALA A 77 60.69 -30.33 -55.02
CA ALA A 77 61.64 -29.93 -53.98
C ALA A 77 61.06 -28.85 -53.05
N ASN A 78 60.35 -27.86 -53.60
CA ASN A 78 59.68 -26.83 -52.81
C ASN A 78 58.53 -27.38 -51.96
N VAL A 79 57.71 -28.26 -52.51
CA VAL A 79 56.60 -28.89 -51.77
C VAL A 79 57.13 -29.76 -50.63
N GLU A 80 58.21 -30.50 -50.85
CA GLU A 80 58.88 -31.30 -49.82
C GLU A 80 59.44 -30.40 -48.70
N SER A 81 60.13 -29.31 -49.06
CA SER A 81 60.64 -28.33 -48.08
C SER A 81 59.52 -27.73 -47.24
N VAL A 82 58.45 -27.23 -47.88
CA VAL A 82 57.31 -26.61 -47.17
C VAL A 82 56.53 -27.64 -46.36
N SER A 83 56.44 -28.89 -46.83
CA SER A 83 55.83 -29.99 -46.08
C SER A 83 56.61 -30.28 -44.79
N GLU A 84 57.95 -30.28 -44.85
CA GLU A 84 58.79 -30.46 -43.65
C GLU A 84 58.68 -29.28 -42.67
N ASP A 85 58.62 -28.05 -43.17
CA ASP A 85 58.37 -26.87 -42.32
C ASP A 85 56.99 -26.92 -41.67
N LEU A 86 55.95 -27.29 -42.42
CA LEU A 86 54.60 -27.47 -41.91
C LEU A 86 54.56 -28.55 -40.82
N LYS A 87 55.27 -29.67 -40.98
CA LYS A 87 55.42 -30.69 -39.91
C LYS A 87 56.02 -30.08 -38.65
N ARG A 88 57.08 -29.29 -38.77
CA ARG A 88 57.71 -28.60 -37.61
C ARG A 88 56.75 -27.62 -36.94
N TYR A 89 56.01 -26.83 -37.72
CA TYR A 89 55.00 -25.92 -37.18
C TYR A 89 53.86 -26.65 -36.48
N MET A 90 53.36 -27.77 -37.03
CA MET A 90 52.34 -28.59 -36.37
C MET A 90 52.83 -29.12 -35.02
N GLN A 91 54.09 -29.54 -34.91
CA GLN A 91 54.66 -29.95 -33.62
C GLN A 91 54.76 -28.79 -32.62
N LYS A 92 55.06 -27.58 -33.09
CA LYS A 92 55.03 -26.37 -32.25
C LYS A 92 53.60 -26.06 -31.76
N LEU A 93 52.62 -26.12 -32.67
CA LEU A 93 51.20 -25.90 -32.39
C LEU A 93 50.58 -26.95 -31.46
N LYS A 94 51.15 -28.17 -31.42
CA LYS A 94 50.78 -29.18 -30.42
C LYS A 94 51.30 -28.80 -29.03
N ARG A 95 52.53 -28.31 -28.95
CA ARG A 95 53.20 -27.95 -27.68
C ARG A 95 52.66 -26.67 -27.07
N ASP A 96 52.30 -25.68 -27.88
CA ASP A 96 51.73 -24.41 -27.42
C ASP A 96 50.24 -24.50 -27.03
N GLY A 97 49.60 -25.65 -27.29
CA GLY A 97 48.21 -25.91 -26.91
C GLY A 97 47.17 -25.28 -27.85
N THR A 98 47.58 -24.62 -28.94
CA THR A 98 46.66 -24.00 -29.90
C THR A 98 45.75 -25.05 -30.54
N LEU A 99 46.31 -26.19 -30.96
CA LEU A 99 45.51 -27.29 -31.54
C LEU A 99 44.55 -27.92 -30.53
N LYS A 100 44.95 -27.96 -29.25
CA LYS A 100 44.09 -28.45 -28.17
C LYS A 100 42.89 -27.53 -27.96
N SER A 101 43.10 -26.20 -28.04
CA SER A 101 42.02 -25.21 -27.98
C SER A 101 41.02 -25.31 -29.14
N CYS A 102 41.39 -25.88 -30.29
CA CYS A 102 40.46 -26.11 -31.40
C CYS A 102 39.54 -27.32 -31.19
N VAL A 103 39.98 -28.29 -30.37
CA VAL A 103 39.26 -29.53 -30.09
C VAL A 103 38.41 -29.39 -28.81
N GLU A 104 38.86 -28.57 -27.85
CA GLU A 104 38.14 -28.33 -26.61
C GLU A 104 37.02 -27.30 -26.82
N ASP A 105 35.78 -27.74 -26.58
CA ASP A 105 34.58 -26.90 -26.62
C ASP A 105 34.51 -26.00 -25.36
N PRO A 106 34.34 -24.66 -25.48
CA PRO A 106 34.26 -23.74 -24.33
C PRO A 106 32.92 -23.88 -23.58
N LYS A 107 32.67 -25.06 -23.00
CA LYS A 107 31.42 -25.42 -22.32
C LYS A 107 31.13 -24.60 -21.05
N GLY A 108 32.13 -23.90 -20.50
CA GLY A 108 32.04 -23.18 -19.22
C GLY A 108 31.36 -21.80 -19.26
N ILE A 109 31.39 -21.10 -20.40
CA ILE A 109 30.92 -19.70 -20.48
C ILE A 109 29.43 -19.65 -20.81
N GLN A 110 28.96 -20.55 -21.68
CA GLN A 110 27.57 -20.54 -22.17
C GLN A 110 26.58 -21.07 -21.11
N THR A 111 26.99 -22.03 -20.28
CA THR A 111 26.11 -22.64 -19.26
C THR A 111 25.83 -21.74 -18.06
N ARG A 112 26.84 -21.00 -17.55
CA ARG A 112 26.64 -20.07 -16.43
C ARG A 112 25.72 -18.90 -16.79
N SER A 113 25.90 -18.33 -17.99
CA SER A 113 25.08 -17.22 -18.48
C SER A 113 23.60 -17.61 -18.66
N LEU A 114 23.33 -18.81 -19.18
CA LEU A 114 21.96 -19.31 -19.35
C LEU A 114 21.28 -19.62 -18.00
N LEU A 115 22.02 -20.10 -17.01
CA LEU A 115 21.49 -20.33 -15.66
C LEU A 115 21.20 -19.02 -14.93
N SER A 116 22.05 -18.00 -15.07
CA SER A 116 21.80 -16.67 -14.50
C SER A 116 20.60 -15.99 -15.15
N LEU A 117 20.42 -16.12 -16.47
CA LEU A 117 19.28 -15.53 -17.18
C LEU A 117 17.94 -16.11 -16.70
N ARG A 118 17.88 -17.43 -16.45
CA ARG A 118 16.68 -18.09 -15.92
C ARG A 118 16.33 -17.61 -14.51
N ARG A 119 17.32 -17.43 -13.63
CA ARG A 119 17.11 -16.91 -12.28
C ARG A 119 16.56 -15.48 -12.32
N PHE A 120 17.20 -14.63 -13.13
CA PHE A 120 16.78 -13.24 -13.28
C PHE A 120 15.36 -13.13 -13.86
N THR A 121 15.00 -13.98 -14.83
CA THR A 121 13.65 -13.99 -15.40
C THR A 121 12.59 -14.40 -14.37
N ALA A 122 12.89 -15.40 -13.53
CA ALA A 122 11.98 -15.82 -12.46
C ALA A 122 11.82 -14.73 -11.38
N GLU A 123 12.91 -14.04 -11.05
CA GLU A 123 12.90 -12.92 -10.11
C GLU A 123 12.07 -11.75 -10.65
N CYS A 124 12.28 -11.33 -11.91
CA CYS A 124 11.45 -10.31 -12.56
C CYS A 124 9.96 -10.67 -12.49
N GLN A 125 9.59 -11.92 -12.81
CA GLN A 125 8.20 -12.38 -12.73
C GLN A 125 7.64 -12.31 -11.31
N SER A 126 8.46 -12.59 -10.29
CA SER A 126 8.03 -12.47 -8.88
C SER A 126 7.78 -11.03 -8.48
N TRP A 127 8.63 -10.09 -8.92
CA TRP A 127 8.45 -8.66 -8.69
C TRP A 127 7.22 -8.11 -9.42
N ASP A 128 6.97 -8.52 -10.66
CA ASP A 128 5.79 -8.13 -11.43
C ASP A 128 4.48 -8.63 -10.80
N GLN A 129 4.51 -9.81 -10.18
CA GLN A 129 3.37 -10.34 -9.41
C GLN A 129 3.17 -9.56 -8.12
N LEU A 130 4.25 -9.26 -7.40
CA LEU A 130 4.19 -8.49 -6.16
C LEU A 130 3.63 -7.09 -6.41
N LEU A 131 4.13 -6.41 -7.45
CA LEU A 131 3.68 -5.07 -7.82
C LEU A 131 2.18 -5.04 -8.12
N ARG A 132 1.68 -6.01 -8.91
CA ARG A 132 0.24 -6.13 -9.19
C ARG A 132 -0.60 -6.32 -7.94
N ARG A 133 -0.16 -7.19 -7.01
CA ARG A 133 -0.88 -7.39 -5.74
C ARG A 133 -0.97 -6.12 -4.92
N TYR A 134 0.09 -5.33 -4.85
CA TYR A 134 0.05 -4.06 -4.11
C TYR A 134 -0.84 -3.02 -4.80
N GLN A 135 -0.85 -2.98 -6.13
CA GLN A 135 -1.76 -2.12 -6.89
C GLN A 135 -3.22 -2.51 -6.66
N GLU A 136 -3.55 -3.80 -6.80
CA GLU A 136 -4.89 -4.33 -6.54
C GLU A 136 -5.35 -4.05 -5.11
N ASN A 137 -4.48 -4.27 -4.11
CA ASN A 137 -4.78 -3.97 -2.72
C ASN A 137 -4.98 -2.47 -2.46
N ALA A 138 -4.20 -1.61 -3.12
CA ALA A 138 -4.36 -0.17 -3.00
C ALA A 138 -5.70 0.28 -3.60
N ASP A 139 -6.06 -0.25 -4.77
CA ASP A 139 -7.35 0.02 -5.43
C ASP A 139 -8.53 -0.52 -4.61
N ASP A 140 -8.39 -1.72 -4.01
CA ASP A 140 -9.38 -2.29 -3.10
C ASP A 140 -9.56 -1.41 -1.85
N ALA A 141 -8.46 -0.95 -1.24
CA ALA A 141 -8.52 -0.07 -0.08
C ALA A 141 -9.16 1.28 -0.42
N SER A 142 -8.85 1.85 -1.60
CA SER A 142 -9.53 3.05 -2.10
C SER A 142 -11.02 2.82 -2.31
N ARG A 143 -11.43 1.69 -2.91
CA ARG A 143 -12.84 1.33 -3.08
C ARG A 143 -13.57 1.18 -1.74
N GLN A 144 -12.94 0.55 -0.76
CA GLN A 144 -13.49 0.44 0.60
C GLN A 144 -13.67 1.81 1.27
N LEU A 145 -12.71 2.73 1.06
CA LEU A 145 -12.80 4.09 1.59
C LEU A 145 -13.96 4.87 0.94
N GLU A 146 -14.11 4.79 -0.39
CA GLU A 146 -15.25 5.39 -1.10
C GLU A 146 -16.59 4.81 -0.64
N GLU A 147 -16.65 3.50 -0.39
CA GLU A 147 -17.84 2.84 0.15
C GLU A 147 -18.15 3.30 1.58
N CYS A 148 -17.12 3.48 2.42
CA CYS A 148 -17.27 4.04 3.77
C CYS A 148 -17.74 5.50 3.73
N GLU A 149 -17.23 6.31 2.80
CA GLU A 149 -17.68 7.69 2.61
C GLU A 149 -19.13 7.75 2.12
N ARG A 150 -19.53 6.88 1.20
CA ARG A 150 -20.92 6.76 0.75
C ARG A 150 -21.85 6.31 1.90
N ASN A 151 -21.35 5.46 2.79
CA ASN A 151 -22.09 4.95 3.96
C ASN A 151 -21.94 5.80 5.23
N ARG A 152 -21.21 6.93 5.17
CA ARG A 152 -20.89 7.85 6.30
C ARG A 152 -22.13 8.44 7.00
N GLY A 153 -23.34 8.22 6.47
CA GLY A 153 -24.61 8.62 7.09
C GLY A 153 -25.51 7.49 7.62
N ARG A 154 -25.17 6.21 7.42
CA ARG A 154 -26.04 5.07 7.79
C ARG A 154 -25.41 4.05 8.75
N ALA A 155 -24.13 4.21 9.06
CA ALA A 155 -23.47 3.36 10.04
C ALA A 155 -23.74 3.87 11.47
N GLU A 156 -24.70 3.25 12.17
CA GLU A 156 -24.54 3.09 13.61
C GLU A 156 -23.11 2.59 13.87
N PRO A 157 -22.39 3.11 14.88
CA PRO A 157 -21.09 2.57 15.25
C PRO A 157 -21.30 1.20 15.93
N ARG A 158 -21.66 0.19 15.15
CA ARG A 158 -21.68 -1.20 15.59
C ARG A 158 -20.24 -1.69 15.60
N ASN A 159 -19.75 -1.91 16.82
CA ASN A 159 -18.63 -2.78 17.14
C ASN A 159 -17.20 -2.22 16.94
N TYR A 160 -16.98 -0.91 16.98
CA TYR A 160 -15.62 -0.37 17.19
C TYR A 160 -15.03 -0.75 18.57
N LEU A 161 -15.86 -1.26 19.46
CA LEU A 161 -15.53 -1.54 20.85
C LEU A 161 -15.50 -3.04 21.11
N GLN A 162 -14.71 -3.83 20.35
CA GLN A 162 -14.08 -5.01 20.95
C GLN A 162 -12.84 -4.59 21.75
N THR A 163 -12.94 -3.48 22.47
CA THR A 163 -11.92 -3.01 23.41
C THR A 163 -12.23 -3.62 24.77
N SER A 164 -11.21 -3.76 25.61
CA SER A 164 -11.38 -4.20 27.01
C SER A 164 -12.35 -3.32 27.82
N GLN A 165 -12.72 -2.14 27.31
CA GLN A 165 -13.60 -1.17 27.95
C GLN A 165 -15.00 -1.07 27.30
N ALA A 166 -15.35 -2.02 26.42
CA ALA A 166 -16.65 -2.04 25.74
C ALA A 166 -17.83 -1.97 26.70
N GLU A 167 -17.74 -2.69 27.82
CA GLU A 167 -18.76 -2.72 28.87
C GLU A 167 -18.91 -1.35 29.56
N VAL A 168 -17.79 -0.68 29.85
CA VAL A 168 -17.79 0.66 30.45
C VAL A 168 -18.42 1.68 29.50
N LEU A 169 -18.07 1.64 28.22
CA LEU A 169 -18.63 2.55 27.22
C LEU A 169 -20.11 2.25 26.91
N GLY A 170 -20.52 0.98 26.98
CA GLY A 170 -21.92 0.56 26.88
C GLY A 170 -22.76 1.00 28.08
N SER A 171 -22.16 1.11 29.26
CA SER A 171 -22.82 1.57 30.49
C SER A 171 -23.03 3.10 30.57
N LYS A 172 -22.73 3.86 29.50
CA LYS A 172 -22.82 5.33 29.51
C LYS A 172 -24.27 5.80 29.72
N PRO A 173 -24.57 6.56 30.79
CA PRO A 173 -25.91 7.06 31.04
C PRO A 173 -26.30 8.17 30.05
N ASN A 174 -27.60 8.34 29.84
CA ASN A 174 -28.13 9.39 28.99
C ASN A 174 -28.23 10.72 29.76
N TYR A 175 -27.16 11.50 29.73
CA TYR A 175 -27.10 12.81 30.39
C TYR A 175 -28.16 13.80 29.90
N ARG A 176 -28.59 13.69 28.63
CA ARG A 176 -29.62 14.59 28.09
C ARG A 176 -30.96 14.38 28.79
N LYS A 177 -31.35 13.11 28.96
CA LYS A 177 -32.55 12.77 29.71
C LYS A 177 -32.49 13.29 31.15
N ILE A 178 -31.35 13.15 31.81
CA ILE A 178 -31.15 13.65 33.19
C ILE A 178 -31.35 15.17 33.25
N LEU A 179 -30.85 15.92 32.26
CA LEU A 179 -31.03 17.37 32.19
C LEU A 179 -32.48 17.75 31.85
N ASP A 180 -33.13 17.01 30.96
CA ASP A 180 -34.53 17.22 30.62
C ASP A 180 -35.43 16.98 31.86
N ASP A 181 -35.18 15.89 32.60
CA ASP A 181 -35.87 15.57 33.86
C ASP A 181 -35.67 16.69 34.92
N GLN A 182 -34.49 17.33 34.96
CA GLN A 182 -34.24 18.49 35.84
C GLN A 182 -35.06 19.72 35.43
N GLY A 183 -35.30 19.92 34.14
CA GLY A 183 -36.16 21.00 33.65
C GLY A 183 -37.59 20.89 34.21
N GLU A 184 -38.16 19.69 34.19
CA GLU A 184 -39.50 19.42 34.73
C GLU A 184 -39.59 19.69 36.24
N VAL A 185 -38.55 19.34 36.99
CA VAL A 185 -38.47 19.62 38.44
C VAL A 185 -38.43 21.12 38.72
N LEU A 186 -37.68 21.90 37.93
CA LEU A 186 -37.62 23.34 38.08
C LEU A 186 -38.97 24.00 37.77
N SER A 187 -39.67 23.56 36.72
CA SER A 187 -41.02 24.03 36.43
C SER A 187 -42.02 23.69 37.54
N CYS A 188 -41.93 22.50 38.14
CA CYS A 188 -42.73 22.16 39.32
C CYS A 188 -42.45 23.10 40.50
N MET A 189 -41.17 23.41 40.75
CA MET A 189 -40.77 24.29 41.85
C MET A 189 -41.23 25.73 41.64
N GLU A 190 -41.19 26.24 40.41
CA GLU A 190 -41.73 27.55 40.04
C GLU A 190 -43.22 27.66 40.35
N LEU A 191 -44.03 26.66 39.93
CA LEU A 191 -45.46 26.62 40.23
C LEU A 191 -45.75 26.63 41.74
N VAL A 192 -44.99 25.87 42.54
CA VAL A 192 -45.16 25.85 44.00
C VAL A 192 -44.82 27.21 44.62
N LEU A 193 -43.79 27.90 44.10
CA LEU A 193 -43.42 29.23 44.58
C LEU A 193 -44.50 30.28 44.21
N ASP A 194 -45.08 30.19 43.02
CA ASP A 194 -46.18 31.06 42.59
C ASP A 194 -47.43 30.88 43.46
N GLU A 195 -47.81 29.64 43.75
CA GLU A 195 -48.94 29.31 44.64
C GLU A 195 -48.69 29.82 46.07
N LEU A 196 -47.47 29.63 46.60
CA LEU A 196 -47.09 30.17 47.91
C LEU A 196 -47.16 31.70 47.93
N GLN A 197 -46.66 32.36 46.88
CA GLN A 197 -46.73 33.82 46.75
C GLN A 197 -48.19 34.29 46.73
N GLN A 198 -49.06 33.59 46.02
CA GLN A 198 -50.49 33.94 45.94
C GLN A 198 -51.19 33.75 47.29
N ALA A 199 -50.90 32.66 48.01
CA ALA A 199 -51.42 32.42 49.35
C ALA A 199 -50.99 33.51 50.34
N VAL A 200 -49.73 33.96 50.27
CA VAL A 200 -49.23 35.07 51.10
C VAL A 200 -49.95 36.37 50.80
N LYS A 201 -50.18 36.70 49.52
CA LYS A 201 -50.94 37.91 49.13
C LYS A 201 -52.37 37.89 49.66
N LEU A 202 -53.04 36.73 49.60
CA LEU A 202 -54.39 36.57 50.15
C LEU A 202 -54.43 36.75 51.67
N LEU A 203 -53.48 36.15 52.38
CA LEU A 203 -53.35 36.33 53.84
C LEU A 203 -53.08 37.79 54.21
N GLN A 204 -52.24 38.47 53.43
CA GLN A 204 -51.96 39.89 53.66
C GLN A 204 -53.21 40.74 53.45
N ALA A 205 -53.94 40.56 52.34
CA ALA A 205 -55.18 41.26 52.08
C ALA A 205 -56.23 41.02 53.17
N PHE A 206 -56.40 39.76 53.61
CA PHE A 206 -57.28 39.42 54.74
C PHE A 206 -56.85 40.12 56.04
N SER A 207 -55.55 40.18 56.32
CA SER A 207 -55.03 40.86 57.51
C SER A 207 -55.31 42.37 57.46
N GLU A 208 -55.15 43.00 56.29
CA GLU A 208 -55.40 44.42 56.07
C GLU A 208 -56.89 44.73 56.22
N ASP A 209 -57.78 43.92 55.63
CA ASP A 209 -59.23 44.05 55.77
C ASP A 209 -59.68 43.88 57.23
N SER A 210 -59.12 42.89 57.93
CA SER A 210 -59.40 42.66 59.35
C SER A 210 -58.96 43.84 60.21
N GLN A 211 -57.77 44.39 59.95
CA GLN A 211 -57.27 45.58 60.64
C GLN A 211 -58.15 46.81 60.37
N GLN A 212 -58.57 47.03 59.11
CA GLN A 212 -59.46 48.13 58.74
C GLN A 212 -60.84 47.98 59.41
N TYR A 213 -61.41 46.77 59.41
CA TYR A 213 -62.68 46.49 60.04
C TYR A 213 -62.63 46.73 61.56
N LEU A 214 -61.60 46.21 62.23
CA LEU A 214 -61.39 46.43 63.67
C LEU A 214 -61.17 47.91 63.99
N ARG A 215 -60.42 48.65 63.17
CA ARG A 215 -60.28 50.11 63.33
C ARG A 215 -61.63 50.81 63.24
N ARG A 216 -62.44 50.53 62.21
CA ARG A 216 -63.79 51.13 62.07
C ARG A 216 -64.69 50.80 63.25
N LEU A 217 -64.69 49.54 63.72
CA LEU A 217 -65.46 49.17 64.91
C LEU A 217 -64.96 49.92 66.15
N SER A 218 -63.66 50.03 66.34
CA SER A 218 -63.06 50.76 67.46
C SER A 218 -63.42 52.25 67.43
N GLU A 219 -63.41 52.88 66.25
CA GLU A 219 -63.82 54.27 66.03
C GLU A 219 -65.31 54.46 66.30
N GLN A 220 -66.18 53.54 65.85
CA GLN A 220 -67.61 53.58 66.13
C GLN A 220 -67.92 53.39 67.62
N LEU A 221 -67.24 52.44 68.27
CA LEU A 221 -67.34 52.24 69.71
C LEU A 221 -66.89 53.49 70.44
N ALA A 222 -65.73 54.05 70.09
CA ALA A 222 -65.21 55.26 70.70
C ALA A 222 -66.14 56.47 70.49
N ALA A 223 -66.69 56.62 69.28
CA ALA A 223 -67.67 57.65 68.98
C ALA A 223 -68.97 57.49 69.78
N ARG A 224 -69.41 56.26 70.07
CA ARG A 224 -70.62 56.00 70.88
C ARG A 224 -70.36 56.17 72.37
N THR A 225 -69.30 55.57 72.91
CA THR A 225 -69.02 55.55 74.34
C THR A 225 -68.34 56.84 74.80
N PHE A 226 -67.27 57.28 74.13
CA PHE A 226 -66.49 58.43 74.57
C PHE A 226 -67.11 59.78 74.21
N ARG A 227 -67.84 59.94 73.10
CA ARG A 227 -68.60 61.19 72.86
C ARG A 227 -69.82 61.33 73.80
N GLN A 228 -70.45 60.22 74.20
CA GLN A 228 -71.47 60.26 75.24
C GLN A 228 -70.84 60.57 76.61
N LEU A 229 -69.64 60.05 76.88
CA LEU A 229 -68.86 60.41 78.07
C LEU A 229 -68.40 61.87 78.06
N GLU A 230 -68.09 62.44 76.90
CA GLU A 230 -67.74 63.87 76.72
C GLU A 230 -68.83 64.80 77.23
N ASN A 231 -70.08 64.42 76.98
CA ASN A 231 -71.26 65.18 77.37
C ASN A 231 -71.85 64.72 78.72
N SER A 232 -71.21 63.75 79.39
CA SER A 232 -71.66 63.21 80.68
C SER A 232 -71.01 63.94 81.86
N PRO A 233 -71.76 64.24 82.94
CA PRO A 233 -71.25 64.93 84.13
C PRO A 233 -70.10 64.17 84.83
N VAL A 234 -69.92 62.87 84.55
CA VAL A 234 -68.83 62.05 85.10
C VAL A 234 -67.44 62.51 84.64
N ARG A 235 -67.29 63.14 83.45
CA ARG A 235 -66.01 63.71 83.04
C ARG A 235 -65.55 64.88 83.90
N LYS A 236 -66.47 65.62 84.54
CA LYS A 236 -66.11 66.69 85.50
C LYS A 236 -65.51 66.14 86.79
N LEU A 237 -65.70 64.85 87.10
CA LEU A 237 -65.09 64.16 88.24
C LEU A 237 -63.71 63.60 87.92
N ILE A 238 -63.44 63.26 86.66
CA ILE A 238 -62.16 62.66 86.22
C ILE A 238 -61.18 63.74 85.74
N ALA A 239 -61.67 64.88 85.23
CA ALA A 239 -60.83 66.01 84.86
C ALA A 239 -60.21 66.64 86.11
N ALA A 240 -58.95 66.31 86.39
CA ALA A 240 -58.15 66.97 87.42
C ALA A 240 -58.02 68.48 87.10
N PRO A 241 -58.00 69.38 88.11
CA PRO A 241 -57.84 70.81 87.89
C PRO A 241 -56.47 71.10 87.25
N PRO A 242 -56.35 72.14 86.40
CA PRO A 242 -55.05 72.58 85.92
C PRO A 242 -54.17 72.97 87.11
N ARG A 243 -52.96 72.40 87.18
CA ARG A 243 -51.90 72.87 88.09
C ARG A 243 -51.66 74.35 87.76
N LYS A 244 -51.96 75.23 88.72
CA LYS A 244 -51.62 76.65 88.67
C LYS A 244 -50.09 76.79 88.53
N THR A 245 -49.63 77.35 87.42
CA THR A 245 -48.42 78.17 87.41
C THR A 245 -48.72 79.44 88.21
N GLN A 246 -47.96 79.69 89.27
CA GLN A 246 -47.90 81.00 89.94
C GLN A 246 -46.63 81.76 89.51
N PRO A 247 -46.66 83.11 89.45
CA PRO A 247 -45.65 83.97 88.83
C PRO A 247 -44.46 84.27 89.77
N PRO A 248 -43.42 84.99 89.27
CA PRO A 248 -42.18 85.23 90.02
C PRO A 248 -42.29 86.34 91.08
N ASP A 249 -41.38 86.22 92.03
CA ASP A 249 -40.70 87.22 92.88
C ASP A 249 -41.42 87.96 94.01
N GLY A 250 -40.82 87.76 95.18
CA GLY A 250 -40.82 88.55 96.41
C GLY A 250 -39.67 88.06 97.29
#